data_AF-A0A1M4PKG0-F1
#
_entry.id   AF-A0A1M4PKG0-F1
#
_cell.length_a   1.000
_cell.length_b   1.000
_cell.length_c   1.000
_cell.angle_alpha   90.00
_cell.angle_beta   90.00
_cell.angle_gamma   90.00
#
_symmetry.space_group_name_H-M   'P 1'
#
loop_
_entity.id
_entity.type
_entity.pdbx_description
1 polymer ?
#
loop_
_entity_poly.entity_id
_entity_poly.type
_entity_poly.pdbx_seq_one_letter_code
_entity_poly.pdbx_strand_id
1 'polypeptide(L)' 'MLIDQEIRPVMPYTRPRGKKGFFRKHEYVYDEYYDCYICPNNQILKYSTTNRDGYREYKSDPKICVKCPYLNKCTSS' A
#
# COMPACT_ATOMS: atom_id res chain seq x y z
N MET A 1 30.96 -25.20 -19.43
CA MET A 1 30.00 -24.81 -18.36
C MET A 1 28.59 -24.84 -18.97
N LEU A 2 27.55 -25.24 -18.22
CA LEU A 2 26.18 -25.44 -18.73
C LEU A 2 25.49 -24.22 -19.38
N ILE A 3 26.10 -23.04 -19.34
CA ILE A 3 25.61 -21.83 -20.02
C ILE A 3 25.89 -21.86 -21.54
N ASP A 4 26.84 -22.68 -21.98
CA ASP A 4 27.30 -22.78 -23.38
C ASP A 4 26.34 -23.57 -24.30
N GLN A 5 25.36 -24.27 -23.71
CA GLN A 5 24.45 -25.19 -24.42
C GLN A 5 23.08 -24.56 -24.79
N GLU A 6 22.89 -23.24 -24.61
CA GLU A 6 21.60 -22.54 -24.79
C GLU A 6 20.39 -23.10 -23.99
N ILE A 7 20.63 -24.04 -23.07
CA ILE A 7 19.58 -24.62 -22.23
C ILE A 7 19.15 -23.59 -21.20
N ARG A 8 17.95 -23.00 -21.38
CA ARG A 8 17.35 -22.12 -20.37
C ARG A 8 17.02 -22.93 -19.11
N PRO A 9 17.67 -22.67 -17.97
CA PRO A 9 17.32 -23.34 -16.73
C PRO A 9 15.93 -22.90 -16.28
N VAL A 10 15.12 -23.85 -15.81
CA VAL A 10 13.84 -23.55 -15.16
C VAL A 10 14.14 -22.93 -13.81
N MET A 11 14.02 -21.61 -13.71
CA MET A 11 14.15 -20.91 -12.44
C MET A 11 12.86 -21.06 -11.63
N PRO A 12 12.93 -21.26 -10.31
CA PRO A 12 11.75 -21.25 -9.46
C PRO A 12 11.06 -19.89 -9.51
N TYR A 13 9.73 -19.90 -9.45
CA TYR A 13 8.93 -18.68 -9.46
C TYR A 13 9.31 -17.77 -8.30
N THR A 14 9.69 -16.53 -8.61
CA THR A 14 9.91 -15.48 -7.60
C THR A 14 8.68 -14.58 -7.56
N ARG A 15 8.01 -14.52 -6.39
CA ARG A 15 6.85 -13.64 -6.20
C ARG A 15 7.24 -12.18 -6.47
N PRO A 16 6.49 -11.43 -7.30
CA PRO A 16 6.78 -10.03 -7.56
C PRO A 16 6.74 -9.27 -6.25
N ARG A 17 7.88 -8.65 -5.91
CA ARG A 17 8.00 -7.77 -4.75
C ARG A 17 7.45 -6.42 -5.22
N GLY A 18 6.36 -5.96 -4.61
CA GLY A 18 5.72 -4.68 -4.96
C GLY A 18 6.69 -3.50 -4.92
N LYS A 19 6.21 -2.31 -5.30
CA LYS A 19 7.06 -1.10 -5.38
C LYS A 19 7.84 -0.89 -4.07
N LYS A 20 9.17 -0.84 -4.18
CA LYS A 20 10.05 -0.59 -3.03
C LYS A 20 9.88 0.85 -2.56
N GLY A 21 9.76 1.06 -1.25
CA GLY A 21 9.68 2.38 -0.63
C GLY A 21 8.27 2.87 -0.28
N PHE A 22 7.22 2.16 -0.69
CA PHE A 22 5.84 2.45 -0.27
C PHE A 22 5.47 1.70 0.99
N PHE A 23 4.55 2.29 1.75
CA PHE A 23 3.89 1.59 2.84
C PHE A 23 3.12 0.38 2.32
N ARG A 24 3.26 -0.71 3.04
CA ARG A 24 2.54 -1.96 2.75
C ARG A 24 1.19 -1.93 3.46
N LYS A 25 0.24 -2.70 2.94
CA LYS A 25 -1.13 -2.77 3.50
C LYS A 25 -1.17 -3.09 5.00
N HIS A 26 -0.28 -3.95 5.50
CA HIS A 26 -0.22 -4.32 6.92
C HIS A 26 0.20 -3.20 7.88
N GLU A 27 0.70 -2.07 7.37
CA GLU A 27 1.05 -0.91 8.22
C GLU A 27 -0.16 -0.03 8.49
N TYR A 28 -1.26 -0.24 7.76
CA TYR A 28 -2.54 0.39 8.03
C TYR A 28 -3.35 -0.53 8.93
N VAL A 29 -3.68 -0.05 10.12
CA VAL A 29 -4.47 -0.81 11.09
C VAL A 29 -5.93 -0.44 10.92
N TYR A 30 -6.80 -1.44 10.85
CA TYR A 30 -8.24 -1.22 10.87
C TYR A 30 -8.74 -1.21 12.32
N ASP A 31 -9.52 -0.19 12.66
CA ASP A 31 -10.26 -0.10 13.91
C ASP A 31 -11.73 -0.42 13.64
N GLU A 32 -12.20 -1.55 14.18
CA GLU A 32 -13.57 -2.03 14.02
C GLU A 32 -14.58 -1.20 14.82
N TYR A 33 -14.17 -0.61 15.94
CA TYR A 33 -15.08 0.14 16.80
C TYR A 33 -15.48 1.48 16.16
N TYR A 34 -14.53 2.12 15.49
CA TYR A 34 -14.74 3.42 14.83
C TYR A 34 -14.92 3.31 13.30
N ASP A 35 -14.91 2.10 12.73
CA ASP A 35 -14.92 1.85 11.28
C ASP A 35 -13.89 2.74 10.54
N CYS A 36 -12.66 2.79 11.05
CA CYS A 36 -11.63 3.70 10.56
C CYS A 36 -10.32 2.97 10.27
N TYR A 37 -9.53 3.49 9.33
CA TYR A 37 -8.16 3.05 9.14
C TYR A 37 -7.19 4.01 9.83
N ILE A 38 -6.18 3.48 10.50
CA ILE A 38 -5.12 4.24 11.14
C ILE A 38 -3.87 4.13 10.28
N CYS A 39 -3.36 5.27 9.85
CA CYS A 39 -2.11 5.40 9.11
C CYS A 39 -0.90 5.19 10.06
N PRO A 40 0.28 4.75 9.58
CA PRO A 40 1.52 4.66 10.38
C PRO A 40 1.95 5.99 11.04
N ASN A 41 1.43 7.13 10.59
CA ASN A 41 1.63 8.43 11.25
C ASN A 41 0.53 8.78 12.27
N ASN A 42 -0.19 7.77 12.79
CA ASN A 42 -1.29 7.88 13.74
C ASN A 42 -2.42 8.83 13.31
N GLN A 43 -2.66 8.93 12.00
CA GLN A 43 -3.75 9.72 11.44
C GLN A 43 -4.92 8.82 11.08
N ILE A 44 -6.13 9.29 11.40
CA ILE A 44 -7.38 8.57 11.15
C ILE A 44 -7.84 8.84 9.71
N LEU A 45 -8.03 7.76 8.96
CA LEU A 45 -8.63 7.74 7.64
C LEU A 45 -10.13 7.49 7.81
N LYS A 46 -10.92 8.53 7.55
CA LYS A 46 -12.37 8.47 7.72
C LYS A 46 -13.01 7.79 6.52
N TYR A 47 -14.10 7.07 6.79
CA TYR A 47 -14.98 6.58 5.74
C TYR A 47 -15.55 7.76 4.94
N SER A 48 -15.42 7.70 3.62
CA SER A 48 -15.93 8.71 2.69
C SER A 48 -17.25 8.24 2.10
N THR A 49 -17.17 7.21 1.25
CA THR A 49 -18.26 6.78 0.37
C THR A 49 -18.05 5.32 0.01
N THR A 50 -19.14 4.60 -0.27
CA THR A 50 -19.05 3.29 -0.90
C THR A 50 -19.16 3.49 -2.41
N ASN A 51 -18.20 2.95 -3.16
CA ASN A 51 -18.20 3.03 -4.62
C ASN A 51 -19.29 2.11 -5.20
N ARG A 52 -19.65 2.28 -6.48
CA ARG A 52 -20.69 1.49 -7.15
C ARG A 52 -20.39 -0.02 -7.18
N ASP A 53 -19.12 -0.40 -7.07
CA ASP A 53 -18.63 -1.78 -6.97
C ASP A 53 -18.71 -2.38 -5.55
N GLY A 54 -19.18 -1.60 -4.56
CA GLY A 54 -19.34 -2.05 -3.17
C GLY A 54 -18.11 -1.86 -2.27
N TYR A 55 -17.01 -1.29 -2.79
CA TYR A 55 -15.85 -0.98 -1.97
C TYR A 55 -16.06 0.26 -1.11
N ARG A 56 -15.73 0.15 0.17
CA ARG A 56 -15.68 1.28 1.11
C ARG A 56 -14.40 2.09 0.86
N GLU A 57 -14.56 3.38 0.58
CA GLU A 57 -13.44 4.29 0.39
C GLU A 57 -13.10 5.02 1.70
N TYR A 58 -11.82 5.01 2.06
CA TYR A 58 -11.30 5.72 3.21
C TYR A 58 -10.34 6.81 2.73
N LYS A 59 -10.53 8.05 3.20
CA LYS A 59 -9.78 9.21 2.74
C LYS A 59 -9.06 9.90 3.90
N SER A 60 -7.83 10.33 3.65
CA SER A 60 -7.07 11.20 4.54
C SER A 60 -7.37 12.66 4.29
N ASP A 61 -7.28 13.49 5.33
CA ASP A 61 -7.33 14.94 5.19
C ASP A 61 -6.06 15.48 4.50
N PRO A 62 -6.17 16.08 3.30
CA PRO A 62 -5.01 16.52 2.53
C PRO A 62 -4.19 17.59 3.25
N LYS A 63 -4.85 18.45 4.05
CA LYS A 63 -4.18 19.49 4.86
C LYS A 63 -3.20 18.91 5.89
N ILE A 64 -3.49 17.72 6.42
CA ILE A 64 -2.63 17.02 7.38
C ILE A 64 -1.51 16.31 6.62
N CYS A 65 -1.84 15.67 5.50
CA CYS A 65 -0.87 14.94 4.67
C CYS A 65 0.22 15.84 4.10
N VAL A 66 -0.08 17.09 3.71
CA VAL A 66 0.92 18.06 3.22
C VAL A 66 2.07 18.30 4.22
N LYS A 67 1.80 18.20 5.52
CA LYS A 67 2.81 18.36 6.57
C LYS A 67 3.51 17.05 6.94
N CYS A 68 3.11 15.92 6.37
CA CYS A 68 3.61 14.61 6.74
C CYS A 68 4.98 14.33 6.11
N PRO A 69 6.00 13.94 6.90
CA PRO A 69 7.33 13.61 6.37
C PRO A 69 7.33 12.36 5.48
N TYR A 70 6.28 11.54 5.58
CA TYR A 70 6.14 10.29 4.85
C TYR A 70 5.25 10.38 3.61
N LEU A 71 4.88 11.59 3.15
CA LEU A 71 4.03 11.78 1.97
C LEU A 71 4.60 11.01 0.75
N ASN A 72 5.91 11.14 0.51
CA ASN A 72 6.64 10.46 -0.56
C ASN A 72 6.58 8.91 -0.49
N LYS A 73 6.26 8.34 0.67
CA LYS A 73 6.12 6.89 0.89
C LYS A 73 4.65 6.43 0.91
N CYS A 74 3.70 7.33 1.18
CA CYS A 74 2.26 7.04 1.18
C CYS A 74 1.67 7.07 -0.23
N THR A 75 1.95 8.13 -0.98
CA THR A 75 1.33 8.39 -2.28
C THR A 75 2.36 9.01 -3.22
N SER A 76 2.52 8.44 -4.40
CA SER A 76 3.15 9.16 -5.51
C SER A 76 2.05 9.90 -6.24
N SER A 77 1.71 11.09 -5.74
CA SER A 77 0.91 12.07 -6.48
C SER A 77 1.80 12.89 -7.40
#